data_AF-A0A958T0J9-F1
#
_entry.id   AF-A0A958T0J9-F1
#
_cell.length_a   1.000
_cell.length_b   1.000
_cell.length_c   1.000
_cell.angle_alpha   90.00
_cell.angle_beta   90.00
_cell.angle_gamma   90.00
#
_symmetry.space_group_name_H-M   'P 1'
#
loop_
_entity.id
_entity.type
_entity.pdbx_description
1 polymer ?
#
loop_
_entity_poly.entity_id
_entity_poly.type
_entity_poly.pdbx_seq_one_letter_code
_entity_poly.pdbx_strand_id
1 'polypeptide(L)' 'MFKNLKNDIPAGIVVFFVALPLCLGIALASGAPLFSGLISGIIGGIVVG' A
#
# COMPACT_ATOMS: atom_id res chain seq x y z
N MET A 1 -1.90 -14.40 -20.15
CA MET A 1 -1.84 -13.13 -19.41
C MET A 1 -2.91 -13.02 -18.32
N PHE A 2 -4.14 -13.53 -18.50
CA PHE A 2 -5.22 -13.50 -17.48
C PHE A 2 -5.39 -14.78 -16.64
N LYS A 3 -4.34 -15.59 -16.48
CA LYS A 3 -4.44 -16.91 -15.82
C LYS A 3 -4.51 -16.80 -14.28
N ASN A 4 -4.03 -15.69 -13.71
CA ASN A 4 -3.95 -15.46 -12.26
C ASN A 4 -5.02 -14.50 -11.72
N LEU A 5 -5.96 -14.03 -12.56
CA LEU A 5 -6.94 -13.01 -12.16
C LEU A 5 -7.78 -13.44 -10.93
N LYS A 6 -8.00 -14.75 -10.76
CA LYS A 6 -8.66 -15.32 -9.56
C LYS A 6 -7.82 -15.19 -8.27
N ASN A 7 -6.50 -15.16 -8.37
CA ASN A 7 -5.58 -14.97 -7.26
C ASN A 7 -5.20 -13.49 -7.07
N ASP A 8 -5.17 -12.69 -8.14
CA ASP A 8 -4.83 -11.28 -8.08
C ASP A 8 -5.90 -10.45 -7.34
N ILE A 9 -7.18 -10.84 -7.46
CA ILE A 9 -8.29 -10.20 -6.73
C ILE A 9 -8.14 -10.33 -5.20
N PRO A 10 -8.05 -11.54 -4.62
CA PRO A 10 -7.85 -11.67 -3.18
C PRO A 10 -6.49 -11.11 -2.74
N ALA A 11 -5.43 -11.24 -3.55
CA ALA A 11 -4.13 -10.68 -3.24
C ALA A 11 -4.17 -9.14 -3.14
N GLY A 12 -4.83 -8.46 -4.07
CA GLY A 12 -4.97 -7.00 -4.04
C GLY A 12 -5.75 -6.50 -2.81
N ILE A 13 -6.78 -7.24 -2.40
CA ILE A 13 -7.53 -6.92 -1.17
C ILE A 13 -6.64 -7.06 0.07
N VAL A 14 -5.91 -8.17 0.19
CA VAL A 14 -5.00 -8.41 1.32
C VAL A 14 -3.89 -7.35 1.37
N VAL A 15 -3.29 -7.04 0.23
CA VAL A 15 -2.23 -6.01 0.13
C VAL A 15 -2.78 -4.63 0.49
N PHE A 16 -3.99 -4.27 0.07
CA PHE A 16 -4.61 -2.99 0.44
C PHE A 16 -4.81 -2.87 1.96
N PHE A 17 -5.36 -3.92 2.58
CA PHE A 17 -5.55 -3.96 4.03
C PHE A 17 -4.26 -4.03 4.84
N VAL A 18 -3.14 -4.52 4.28
CA VAL A 18 -1.83 -4.52 4.94
C VAL A 18 -1.09 -3.20 4.72
N ALA A 19 -1.16 -2.64 3.50
CA ALA A 19 -0.46 -1.41 3.13
C ALA A 19 -1.03 -0.18 3.87
N LEU A 20 -2.36 -0.09 4.02
CA LEU A 20 -2.99 0.99 4.77
C LEU A 20 -2.46 1.13 6.22
N PRO A 21 -2.54 0.12 7.10
CA PRO A 21 -2.02 0.21 8.46
C PRO A 21 -0.50 0.39 8.49
N LEU A 22 0.25 -0.18 7.53
CA LEU A 22 1.69 0.02 7.43
C LEU A 22 2.04 1.50 7.15
N CYS A 23 1.40 2.12 6.16
CA CYS A 23 1.57 3.54 5.83
C CYS A 23 1.15 4.46 6.99
N LEU A 24 0.02 4.15 7.66
CA LEU A 24 -0.42 4.90 8.84
C LEU A 24 0.56 4.74 10.02
N GLY A 25 1.08 3.54 10.27
CA GLY A 25 2.02 3.25 11.35
C GLY A 25 3.37 3.95 11.19
N ILE A 26 3.92 3.95 9.97
CA ILE A 26 5.18 4.65 9.65
C ILE A 26 5.02 6.16 9.79
N ALA A 27 3.87 6.71 9.36
CA ALA A 27 3.58 8.13 9.50
C ALA A 27 3.47 8.56 10.97
N LEU A 28 2.74 7.78 11.78
CA LEU A 28 2.60 8.02 13.23
C LEU A 28 3.95 7.94 13.96
N ALA A 29 4.78 6.94 13.65
CA ALA A 29 6.12 6.80 14.23
C ALA A 29 7.08 7.93 13.81
N SER A 30 6.93 8.46 12.60
CA SER A 30 7.74 9.58 12.09
C SER A 30 7.24 10.96 12.55
N GLY A 31 6.12 11.04 13.26
CA GLY A 31 5.47 12.32 13.61
C GLY A 31 4.97 13.11 12.39
N ALA A 32 4.88 12.45 11.23
CA ALA A 32 4.50 13.06 9.97
C ALA A 32 2.98 12.97 9.77
N PRO A 33 2.36 13.93 9.05
CA PRO A 33 0.94 13.84 8.75
C PRO A 33 0.63 12.55 7.99
N LEU A 34 -0.42 11.85 8.40
CA LEU A 34 -0.90 10.58 7.82
C LEU A 34 -0.98 10.62 6.28
N PHE A 35 -1.31 11.78 5.74
CA PHE A 35 -1.39 12.06 4.31
C PHE A 35 -0.04 11.83 3.58
N SER A 36 1.09 12.15 4.23
CA SER A 36 2.42 11.95 3.67
C SER A 36 2.79 10.48 3.53
N GLY A 37 2.37 9.63 4.48
CA GLY A 37 2.59 8.18 4.41
C GLY A 37 1.84 7.53 3.24
N LEU A 38 0.62 8.02 2.97
CA LEU A 38 -0.20 7.54 1.87
C LEU A 38 0.35 7.98 0.50
N ILE A 39 0.75 9.25 0.37
CA ILE A 39 1.41 9.75 -0.84
C ILE A 39 2.73 9.02 -1.11
N SER A 40 3.56 8.82 -0.07
CA SER A 40 4.82 8.08 -0.19
C SER A 40 4.58 6.62 -0.60
N GLY A 41 3.52 5.99 -0.08
CA GLY A 41 3.14 4.63 -0.48
C GLY A 41 2.71 4.54 -1.94
N ILE A 42 1.94 5.52 -2.43
CA ILE A 42 1.53 5.58 -3.85
C ILE A 42 2.76 5.81 -4.75
N ILE A 43 3.60 6.80 -4.45
CA ILE A 43 4.78 7.10 -5.27
C ILE A 43 5.78 5.93 -5.22
N GLY A 44 6.03 5.37 -4.04
CA GLY A 44 6.90 4.19 -3.90
C GLY A 44 6.36 2.99 -4.66
N GLY A 45 5.05 2.74 -4.61
CA GLY A 45 4.41 1.66 -5.36
C GLY A 45 4.40 1.87 -6.88
N ILE A 46 4.33 3.12 -7.37
CA ILE A 46 4.35 3.43 -8.81
C ILE A 46 5.77 3.45 -9.38
N VAL A 47 6.76 3.91 -8.60
CA VAL A 47 8.14 4.09 -9.06
C VAL A 47 8.97 2.81 -8.87
N VAL A 48 8.68 2.01 -7.83
CA VAL A 48 9.44 0.80 -7.47
C VAL A 48 8.68 -0.48 -7.82
N GLY A 49 7.34 -0.45 -7.83
CA GLY A 49 6.49 -1.61 -8.17
C GLY A 49 6.36 -1.83 -9.68
#